data_AF-A0A0H2R925-F1
#
_entry.id   AF-A0A0H2R925-F1
#
_cell.length_a   1.000
_cell.length_b   1.000
_cell.length_c   1.000
_cell.angle_alpha   90.00
_cell.angle_beta   90.00
_cell.angle_gamma   90.00
#
_symmetry.space_group_name_H-M   'P 1'
#
loop_
_entity.id
_entity.type
_entity.pdbx_description
1 polymer ?
#
loop_
_entity_poly.entity_id
_entity_poly.type
_entity_poly.pdbx_seq_one_letter_code
_entity_poly.pdbx_strand_id
1 'polypeptide(L)'
;MSWHSRALQEGIVRQGDWPHRRVVGKQFPPYGDSNPDSWGVQHAMHPTLDEPAFVRWYTSDAVVDVVKQLLGREEGDLQMELSNLLINPESHSALHEDSCLFVVPGSHKQRALSETPDASKNPLDIPGAIQVTLQPGETYDARAQRATLHPCMGDAELGGTVRARNILQHGIVDWVAGDAFEETLTTERARKMRERLLEMARMADEKGVGVGYSSNG
;
A
#
# COMPACT_ATOMS: atom_id res chain seq x y z
N MET A 1 -6.25 -1.67 17.42
CA MET A 1 -6.07 -0.22 17.34
C MET A 1 -7.01 0.44 18.34
N SER A 2 -6.50 1.29 19.22
CA SER A 2 -7.37 2.14 20.05
C SER A 2 -7.91 3.28 19.19
N TRP A 3 -9.08 3.81 19.55
CA TRP A 3 -9.69 4.98 18.89
C TRP A 3 -8.77 6.23 18.89
N HIS A 4 -7.83 6.32 19.83
CA HIS A 4 -6.85 7.41 19.92
C HIS A 4 -5.83 7.41 18.78
N SER A 5 -5.33 6.24 18.41
CA SER A 5 -4.35 6.05 17.33
C SER A 5 -4.89 6.52 15.97
N ARG A 6 -6.18 6.24 15.72
CA ARG A 6 -6.87 6.56 14.48
C ARG A 6 -7.13 8.07 14.31
N ALA A 7 -7.53 8.76 15.37
CA ALA A 7 -7.79 10.20 15.33
C ALA A 7 -6.50 11.03 15.13
N LEU A 8 -5.38 10.56 15.68
CA LEU A 8 -4.06 11.15 15.46
C LEU A 8 -3.60 10.97 14.01
N GLN A 9 -3.80 9.78 13.41
CA GLN A 9 -3.39 9.51 12.03
C GLN A 9 -4.23 10.27 10.99
N GLU A 10 -5.56 10.27 11.14
CA GLU A 10 -6.43 11.08 10.29
C GLU A 10 -6.16 12.58 10.51
N GLY A 11 -5.86 13.01 11.74
CA GLY A 11 -5.52 14.39 12.08
C GLY A 11 -4.22 14.90 11.44
N ILE A 12 -3.10 14.17 11.60
CA ILE A 12 -1.78 14.57 11.06
C ILE A 12 -1.79 14.56 9.53
N VAL A 13 -2.52 13.63 8.92
CA VAL A 13 -2.64 13.54 7.45
C VAL A 13 -3.50 14.68 6.89
N ARG A 14 -4.62 15.00 7.55
CA ARG A 14 -5.52 16.08 7.11
C ARG A 14 -5.01 17.48 7.42
N GLN A 15 -4.17 17.64 8.44
CA GLN A 15 -3.46 18.90 8.72
C GLN A 15 -2.32 19.16 7.72
N GLY A 16 -1.97 18.16 6.91
CA GLY A 16 -0.89 18.24 5.92
C GLY A 16 0.49 17.93 6.50
N ASP A 17 0.59 17.65 7.79
CA ASP A 17 1.84 17.42 8.51
C ASP A 17 2.46 16.04 8.22
N TRP A 18 1.74 15.16 7.51
CA TRP A 18 2.27 13.90 7.00
C TRP A 18 2.88 14.06 5.59
N PRO A 19 4.22 14.01 5.43
CA PRO A 19 4.87 14.21 4.12
C PRO A 19 4.57 13.08 3.12
N HIS A 20 4.10 11.92 3.61
CA HIS A 20 3.73 10.80 2.78
C HIS A 20 2.21 10.62 2.65
N ARG A 21 1.42 11.69 2.76
CA ARG A 21 -0.02 11.64 2.49
C ARG A 21 -0.28 11.49 1.00
N ARG A 22 -1.17 10.57 0.63
CA ARG A 22 -1.61 10.38 -0.75
C ARG A 22 -2.80 11.30 -1.01
N VAL A 23 -2.62 12.23 -1.94
CA VAL A 23 -3.64 13.21 -2.34
C VAL A 23 -4.51 12.67 -3.48
N VAL A 24 -5.79 13.08 -3.51
CA VAL A 24 -6.73 12.64 -4.54
C VAL A 24 -6.23 13.06 -5.93
N GLY A 25 -6.33 12.14 -6.90
CA GLY A 25 -5.86 12.35 -8.27
C GLY A 25 -4.39 11.99 -8.52
N LYS A 26 -3.65 11.51 -7.51
CA LYS A 26 -2.24 11.11 -7.67
C LYS A 26 -1.96 9.68 -7.18
N GLN A 27 -1.38 8.88 -8.07
CA GLN A 27 -1.09 7.46 -7.79
C GLN A 27 0.29 7.21 -7.18
N PHE A 28 1.31 7.95 -7.62
CA PHE A 28 2.70 7.78 -7.18
C PHE A 28 3.27 9.08 -6.59
N PRO A 29 4.24 8.99 -5.67
CA PRO A 29 4.90 10.17 -5.12
C PRO A 29 5.72 10.92 -6.19
N PRO A 30 6.13 12.18 -5.94
CA PRO A 30 5.89 12.97 -4.73
C PRO A 30 4.45 13.48 -4.65
N TYR A 31 3.74 13.32 -3.54
CA TYR A 31 2.30 13.62 -3.51
C TYR A 31 1.97 15.12 -3.53
N GLY A 32 2.85 15.97 -2.99
CA GLY A 32 2.73 17.43 -3.02
C GLY A 32 1.57 17.98 -2.16
N ASP A 33 1.44 19.30 -2.12
CA ASP A 33 0.44 20.01 -1.30
C ASP A 33 -0.74 20.59 -2.12
N SER A 34 -0.85 20.22 -3.39
CA SER A 34 -1.81 20.85 -4.31
C SER A 34 -3.28 20.52 -4.01
N ASN A 35 -3.55 19.50 -3.20
CA ASN A 35 -4.90 19.12 -2.79
C ASN A 35 -4.93 18.87 -1.27
N PRO A 36 -5.83 19.55 -0.52
CA PRO A 36 -5.96 19.34 0.92
C PRO A 36 -6.59 17.99 1.28
N ASP A 37 -7.34 17.38 0.35
CA ASP A 37 -8.03 16.11 0.61
C ASP A 37 -7.09 14.91 0.39
N SER A 38 -7.10 14.01 1.38
CA SER A 38 -6.22 12.86 1.47
C SER A 38 -7.03 11.58 1.45
N TRP A 39 -6.53 10.57 0.73
CA TRP A 39 -7.18 9.26 0.62
C TRP A 39 -6.27 8.12 1.03
N GLY A 40 -5.03 8.42 1.43
CA GLY A 40 -4.11 7.41 1.94
C GLY A 40 -3.03 7.98 2.85
N VAL A 41 -2.70 7.21 3.89
CA VAL A 41 -1.51 7.36 4.72
C VAL A 41 -0.49 6.35 4.22
N GLN A 42 0.53 6.81 3.51
CA GLN A 42 1.61 5.93 3.09
C GLN A 42 2.63 5.75 4.21
N HIS A 43 3.36 4.65 4.18
CA HIS A 43 4.38 4.31 5.19
C HIS A 43 3.81 4.26 6.61
N ALA A 44 2.72 3.52 6.81
CA ALA A 44 2.05 3.36 8.10
C ALA A 44 2.97 2.79 9.22
N MET A 45 4.10 2.19 8.86
CA MET A 45 5.11 1.69 9.81
C MET A 45 6.21 2.72 10.14
N HIS A 46 6.14 3.93 9.60
CA HIS A 46 7.16 4.95 9.81
C HIS A 46 7.24 5.34 11.30
N PRO A 47 8.45 5.40 11.91
CA PRO A 47 8.60 5.55 13.36
C PRO A 47 8.04 6.86 13.92
N THR A 48 8.00 7.93 13.13
CA THR A 48 7.42 9.23 13.56
C THR A 48 5.89 9.21 13.71
N LEU A 49 5.19 8.18 13.21
CA LEU A 49 3.78 7.96 13.53
C LEU A 49 3.58 7.44 14.96
N ASP A 50 4.64 6.97 15.60
CA ASP A 50 4.66 6.43 16.97
C ASP A 50 3.56 5.38 17.22
N GLU A 51 3.27 4.57 16.20
CA GLU A 51 2.25 3.52 16.29
C GLU A 51 2.85 2.13 16.03
N PRO A 52 3.41 1.49 17.07
CA PRO A 52 4.05 0.19 16.92
C PRO A 52 3.05 -0.95 16.60
N ALA A 53 1.73 -0.72 16.68
CA ALA A 53 0.76 -1.72 16.28
C ALA A 53 0.86 -2.12 14.80
N PHE A 54 1.27 -1.21 13.90
CA PHE A 54 1.42 -1.55 12.49
C PHE A 54 2.53 -2.57 12.25
N VAL A 55 3.72 -2.33 12.83
CA VAL A 55 4.85 -3.27 12.72
C VAL A 55 4.51 -4.60 13.39
N ARG A 56 3.91 -4.57 14.58
CA ARG A 56 3.51 -5.79 15.30
C ARG A 56 2.50 -6.62 14.51
N TRP A 57 1.51 -5.97 13.91
CA TRP A 57 0.51 -6.66 13.09
C TRP A 57 1.13 -7.20 11.79
N TYR A 58 1.90 -6.36 11.09
CA TYR A 58 2.53 -6.70 9.81
C TYR A 58 3.45 -7.93 9.91
N THR A 59 4.15 -8.06 11.04
CA THR A 59 5.11 -9.15 11.30
C THR A 59 4.53 -10.29 12.15
N SER A 60 3.23 -10.25 12.47
CA SER A 60 2.56 -11.27 13.28
C SER A 60 2.43 -12.61 12.55
N ASP A 61 2.37 -13.70 13.30
CA ASP A 61 2.15 -15.05 12.74
C ASP A 61 0.88 -15.10 11.88
N ALA A 62 -0.21 -14.45 12.32
CA ALA A 62 -1.47 -14.42 11.59
C ALA A 62 -1.35 -13.84 10.17
N VAL A 63 -0.52 -12.82 9.97
CA VAL A 63 -0.27 -12.24 8.64
C VAL A 63 0.75 -13.09 7.88
N VAL A 64 1.86 -13.43 8.54
CA VAL A 64 2.99 -14.13 7.93
C VAL A 64 2.61 -15.52 7.45
N ASP A 65 1.87 -16.30 8.25
CA ASP A 65 1.46 -17.66 7.90
C ASP A 65 0.54 -17.69 6.68
N VAL A 66 -0.31 -16.67 6.52
CA VAL A 66 -1.16 -16.52 5.33
C VAL A 66 -0.29 -16.19 4.11
N VAL A 67 0.66 -15.25 4.24
CA VAL A 67 1.57 -14.89 3.15
C VAL A 67 2.43 -16.07 2.71
N LYS A 68 2.99 -16.83 3.66
CA LYS A 68 3.75 -18.07 3.39
C LYS A 68 2.94 -19.05 2.55
N GLN A 69 1.68 -19.31 2.94
CA GLN A 69 0.80 -20.22 2.21
C GLN A 69 0.44 -19.70 0.81
N LEU A 70 0.18 -18.40 0.67
CA LEU A 70 -0.18 -17.80 -0.61
C LEU A 70 0.99 -17.77 -1.60
N LEU A 71 2.20 -17.52 -1.11
CA LEU A 71 3.41 -17.47 -1.94
C LEU A 71 4.06 -18.86 -2.11
N GLY A 72 3.71 -19.84 -1.30
CA GLY A 72 4.37 -21.15 -1.27
C GLY A 72 5.82 -21.04 -0.78
N ARG A 73 6.05 -20.21 0.24
CA ARG A 73 7.39 -19.81 0.71
C ARG A 73 7.59 -20.00 2.19
N GLU A 74 8.84 -20.13 2.59
CA GLU A 74 9.20 -20.15 3.99
C GLU A 74 9.39 -18.73 4.53
N GLU A 75 9.34 -18.60 5.87
CA GLU A 75 9.54 -17.30 6.52
C GLU A 75 10.89 -16.67 6.16
N GLY A 76 11.89 -17.52 5.92
CA GLY A 76 13.24 -17.12 5.49
C GLY A 76 13.28 -16.39 4.15
N ASP A 77 12.22 -16.51 3.35
CA ASP A 77 12.15 -15.94 2.00
C ASP A 77 11.37 -14.62 1.98
N LEU A 78 10.71 -14.26 3.09
CA LEU A 78 9.84 -13.09 3.14
C LEU A 78 10.63 -11.81 3.43
N GLN A 79 10.31 -10.74 2.70
CA GLN A 79 10.83 -9.38 2.91
C GLN A 79 9.72 -8.40 3.24
N MET A 80 10.03 -7.38 4.05
CA MET A 80 9.07 -6.31 4.25
C MET A 80 9.04 -5.37 3.06
N GLU A 81 7.87 -4.83 2.73
CA GLU A 81 7.74 -3.77 1.73
C GLU A 81 6.84 -2.65 2.28
N LEU A 82 5.83 -2.22 1.55
CA LEU A 82 4.98 -1.08 1.91
C LEU A 82 3.83 -1.50 2.83
N SER A 83 3.40 -0.60 3.71
CA SER A 83 2.14 -0.72 4.43
C SER A 83 1.46 0.63 4.40
N ASN A 84 0.28 0.69 3.80
CA ASN A 84 -0.46 1.94 3.60
C ASN A 84 -1.86 1.82 4.18
N LEU A 85 -2.37 2.89 4.79
CA LEU A 85 -3.75 2.96 5.27
C LEU A 85 -4.58 3.82 4.30
N LEU A 86 -5.54 3.23 3.60
CA LEU A 86 -6.48 4.00 2.79
C LEU A 86 -7.62 4.52 3.67
N ILE A 87 -7.93 5.80 3.57
CA ILE A 87 -8.96 6.49 4.34
C ILE A 87 -9.97 7.14 3.40
N ASN A 88 -11.18 7.38 3.90
CA ASN A 88 -12.17 8.11 3.11
C ASN A 88 -11.70 9.56 2.84
N PRO A 89 -11.81 10.06 1.59
CA PRO A 89 -11.73 11.49 1.34
C PRO A 89 -12.87 12.24 2.07
N GLU A 90 -12.63 13.50 2.43
CA GLU A 90 -13.61 14.33 3.16
C GLU A 90 -14.67 14.94 2.24
N SER A 91 -14.33 15.19 0.97
CA SER A 91 -15.22 15.92 0.04
C SER A 91 -15.32 15.27 -1.33
N HIS A 92 -16.22 14.28 -1.52
CA HIS A 92 -16.64 13.88 -2.88
C HIS A 92 -18.11 13.43 -2.92
N SER A 93 -18.96 14.23 -3.56
CA SER A 93 -19.93 13.73 -4.53
C SER A 93 -19.18 13.51 -5.84
N ALA A 94 -19.57 12.56 -6.69
CA ALA A 94 -19.07 12.55 -8.07
C ALA A 94 -19.36 13.94 -8.68
N LEU A 95 -18.34 14.71 -9.03
CA LEU A 95 -18.48 16.04 -9.65
C LEU A 95 -18.66 15.92 -11.17
N HIS A 96 -18.21 14.80 -11.72
CA HIS A 96 -18.31 14.39 -13.12
C HIS A 96 -18.70 12.92 -13.19
N GLU A 97 -19.19 12.48 -14.34
CA GLU A 97 -19.43 11.07 -14.61
C GLU A 97 -18.11 10.29 -14.43
N ASP A 98 -18.08 9.35 -13.49
CA ASP A 98 -16.92 8.51 -13.21
C ASP A 98 -17.24 7.06 -13.57
N SER A 99 -16.68 6.59 -14.67
CA SER A 99 -16.86 5.23 -15.19
C SER A 99 -15.60 4.38 -15.03
N CYS A 100 -14.67 4.74 -14.14
CA CYS A 100 -13.38 4.05 -14.00
C CYS A 100 -13.44 2.79 -13.11
N LEU A 101 -14.52 2.61 -12.34
CA LEU A 101 -14.69 1.47 -11.45
C LEU A 101 -15.34 0.29 -12.19
N PHE A 102 -14.67 -0.87 -12.15
CA PHE A 102 -15.24 -2.13 -12.62
C PHE A 102 -15.32 -3.11 -11.47
N VAL A 103 -16.49 -3.70 -11.24
CA VAL A 103 -16.73 -4.68 -10.19
C VAL A 103 -17.13 -6.01 -10.80
N VAL A 104 -16.64 -7.10 -10.24
CA VAL A 104 -17.06 -8.46 -10.61
C VAL A 104 -17.74 -9.08 -9.38
N PRO A 105 -19.07 -8.96 -9.23
CA PRO A 105 -19.76 -9.50 -8.07
C PRO A 105 -19.51 -11.01 -7.92
N GLY A 106 -19.14 -11.44 -6.71
CA GLY A 106 -18.86 -12.86 -6.45
C GLY A 106 -17.46 -13.34 -6.88
N SER A 107 -16.58 -12.46 -7.40
CA SER A 107 -15.20 -12.81 -7.77
C SER A 107 -14.38 -13.42 -6.63
N HIS A 108 -14.63 -12.99 -5.39
CA HIS A 108 -14.05 -13.56 -4.18
C HIS A 108 -14.38 -15.05 -3.94
N LYS A 109 -15.34 -15.63 -4.68
CA LYS A 109 -15.70 -17.06 -4.68
C LYS A 109 -15.28 -17.81 -5.95
N GLN A 110 -14.83 -17.09 -6.98
CA GLN A 110 -14.47 -17.66 -8.28
C GLN A 110 -12.99 -17.43 -8.57
N ARG A 111 -12.14 -18.25 -7.94
CA ARG A 111 -10.70 -18.32 -8.26
C ARG A 111 -10.43 -18.88 -9.66
N ALA A 112 -11.42 -19.55 -10.26
CA ALA A 112 -11.28 -20.29 -11.52
C ALA A 112 -11.25 -19.42 -12.79
N LEU A 113 -11.77 -18.18 -12.75
CA LEU A 113 -11.77 -17.27 -13.93
C LEU A 113 -10.54 -16.36 -14.02
N SER A 114 -9.63 -16.42 -13.04
CA SER A 114 -8.31 -15.81 -13.14
C SER A 114 -7.40 -16.79 -13.90
N GLU A 115 -7.74 -17.06 -15.16
CA GLU A 115 -7.07 -18.08 -15.99
C GLU A 115 -5.64 -17.67 -16.37
N THR A 116 -5.30 -16.38 -16.27
CA THR A 116 -3.94 -15.86 -16.51
C THR A 116 -3.50 -14.86 -15.43
N PRO A 117 -2.18 -14.75 -15.16
CA PRO A 117 -1.61 -13.73 -14.27
C PRO A 117 -1.63 -12.30 -14.83
N ASP A 118 -1.95 -12.15 -16.12
CA ASP A 118 -1.91 -10.87 -16.80
C ASP A 118 -3.18 -10.06 -16.51
N ALA A 119 -2.99 -8.80 -16.09
CA ALA A 119 -4.10 -7.87 -16.00
C ALA A 119 -4.75 -7.71 -17.38
N SER A 120 -6.07 -7.89 -17.46
CA SER A 120 -6.80 -7.65 -18.70
C SER A 120 -6.55 -6.23 -19.18
N LYS A 121 -6.22 -6.06 -20.46
CA LYS A 121 -6.06 -4.75 -21.10
C LYS A 121 -7.36 -3.96 -21.13
N ASN A 122 -8.49 -4.66 -21.08
CA ASN A 122 -9.82 -4.07 -20.98
C ASN A 122 -10.59 -4.75 -19.83
N PRO A 123 -10.96 -4.02 -18.76
CA PRO A 123 -11.70 -4.56 -17.62
C PRO A 123 -13.03 -5.23 -17.98
N LEU A 124 -13.65 -4.86 -19.11
CA LEU A 124 -14.88 -5.50 -19.61
C LEU A 124 -14.68 -6.90 -20.19
N ASP A 125 -13.44 -7.28 -20.48
CA ASP A 125 -13.14 -8.64 -20.96
C ASP A 125 -13.20 -9.66 -19.82
N ILE A 126 -13.29 -9.21 -18.56
CA ILE A 126 -13.43 -10.06 -17.39
C ILE A 126 -14.90 -10.54 -17.29
N PRO A 127 -15.19 -11.85 -17.36
CA PRO A 127 -16.56 -12.34 -17.32
C PRO A 127 -17.28 -11.90 -16.04
N GLY A 128 -18.44 -11.27 -16.20
CA GLY A 128 -19.24 -10.74 -15.09
C GLY A 128 -18.77 -9.37 -14.57
N ALA A 129 -17.83 -8.70 -15.24
CA ALA A 129 -17.51 -7.31 -14.95
C ALA A 129 -18.68 -6.39 -15.23
N ILE A 130 -18.95 -5.52 -14.26
CA ILE A 130 -19.93 -4.47 -14.31
C ILE A 130 -19.14 -3.17 -14.20
N GLN A 131 -19.24 -2.33 -15.23
CA GLN A 131 -18.77 -0.95 -15.16
C GLN A 131 -19.74 -0.17 -14.28
N VAL A 132 -19.23 0.36 -13.18
CA VAL A 132 -19.99 1.24 -12.30
C VAL A 132 -19.75 2.65 -12.78
N THR A 133 -20.77 3.22 -13.42
CA THR A 133 -20.77 4.62 -13.81
C THR A 133 -21.44 5.43 -12.72
N LEU A 134 -20.65 6.21 -11.98
CA LEU A 134 -21.15 7.16 -11.00
C LEU A 134 -21.54 8.45 -11.71
N GLN A 135 -22.78 8.88 -11.56
CA GLN A 135 -23.28 10.12 -12.14
C GLN A 135 -22.94 11.33 -11.25
N PRO A 136 -22.83 12.55 -11.83
CA PRO A 136 -22.67 13.76 -11.05
C PRO A 136 -23.75 13.88 -9.95
N GLY A 137 -23.33 14.00 -8.68
CA GLY A 137 -24.22 14.06 -7.52
C GLY A 137 -24.54 12.70 -6.87
N GLU A 138 -24.16 11.57 -7.49
CA GLU A 138 -24.19 10.28 -6.79
C GLU A 138 -23.11 10.25 -5.72
N THR A 139 -23.52 9.83 -4.53
CA THR A 139 -22.72 9.94 -3.32
C THR A 139 -22.35 8.55 -2.84
N TYR A 140 -21.05 8.29 -2.73
CA TYR A 140 -20.56 7.23 -1.86
C TYR A 140 -20.84 7.68 -0.42
N ASP A 141 -21.45 6.86 0.45
CA ASP A 141 -21.72 7.30 1.83
C ASP A 141 -20.41 7.55 2.58
N ALA A 142 -19.97 8.81 2.57
CA ALA A 142 -18.75 9.28 3.21
C ALA A 142 -18.89 9.38 4.74
N ARG A 143 -20.13 9.33 5.28
CA ARG A 143 -20.38 9.36 6.72
C ARG A 143 -20.03 8.03 7.39
N ALA A 144 -20.03 6.94 6.63
CA ALA A 144 -19.53 5.65 7.08
C ALA A 144 -17.99 5.63 7.07
N GLN A 145 -17.37 5.82 8.24
CA GLN A 145 -15.91 5.86 8.40
C GLN A 145 -15.28 4.52 8.00
N ARG A 146 -14.52 4.50 6.91
CA ARG A 146 -13.77 3.32 6.43
C ARG A 146 -12.28 3.59 6.47
N ALA A 147 -11.54 2.59 6.92
CA ALA A 147 -10.09 2.57 6.85
C ALA A 147 -9.67 1.15 6.46
N THR A 148 -8.88 1.03 5.39
CA THR A 148 -8.41 -0.27 4.89
C THR A 148 -6.89 -0.28 4.92
N LEU A 149 -6.32 -1.30 5.55
CA LEU A 149 -4.88 -1.50 5.56
C LEU A 149 -4.46 -2.29 4.32
N HIS A 150 -3.48 -1.75 3.59
CA HIS A 150 -2.90 -2.32 2.37
C HIS A 150 -1.42 -2.66 2.64
N PRO A 151 -1.15 -3.79 3.33
CA PRO A 151 0.21 -4.29 3.45
C PRO A 151 0.67 -4.90 2.12
N CYS A 152 1.95 -4.81 1.87
CA CYS A 152 2.64 -5.47 0.79
C CYS A 152 3.86 -6.16 1.39
N MET A 153 3.92 -7.48 1.24
CA MET A 153 5.04 -8.32 1.66
C MET A 153 5.59 -9.04 0.43
N GLY A 154 6.91 -9.09 0.31
CA GLY A 154 7.59 -9.62 -0.86
C GLY A 154 8.24 -10.97 -0.62
N ASP A 155 8.57 -11.62 -1.73
CA ASP A 155 9.49 -12.76 -1.81
C ASP A 155 10.88 -12.23 -2.20
N ALA A 156 11.87 -12.44 -1.34
CA ALA A 156 13.23 -11.97 -1.53
C ALA A 156 13.99 -12.75 -2.62
N GLU A 157 13.61 -14.00 -2.90
CA GLU A 157 14.26 -14.84 -3.90
C GLU A 157 13.74 -14.57 -5.31
N LEU A 158 12.41 -14.55 -5.50
CA LEU A 158 11.80 -14.38 -6.82
C LEU A 158 11.45 -12.93 -7.15
N GLY A 159 11.07 -12.14 -6.14
CA GLY A 159 10.59 -10.78 -6.32
C GLY A 159 11.73 -9.78 -6.54
N GLY A 160 12.82 -9.94 -5.79
CA GLY A 160 14.09 -9.23 -5.85
C GLY A 160 14.11 -7.89 -6.61
N THR A 161 15.04 -7.75 -7.55
CA THR A 161 15.22 -6.50 -8.32
C THR A 161 14.09 -6.23 -9.33
N VAL A 162 13.21 -7.20 -9.60
CA VAL A 162 12.06 -7.03 -10.51
C VAL A 162 11.01 -6.12 -9.88
N ARG A 163 10.76 -6.29 -8.58
CA ARG A 163 9.81 -5.47 -7.81
C ARG A 163 10.44 -4.21 -7.23
N ALA A 164 11.77 -4.13 -7.21
CA ALA A 164 12.52 -3.03 -6.62
C ALA A 164 12.02 -1.65 -7.08
N ARG A 165 11.78 -1.44 -8.38
CA ARG A 165 11.21 -0.16 -8.85
C ARG A 165 9.89 0.19 -8.18
N ASN A 166 8.97 -0.76 -8.11
CA ASN A 166 7.61 -0.52 -7.59
C ASN A 166 7.60 -0.22 -6.09
N ILE A 167 8.55 -0.78 -5.34
CA ILE A 167 8.65 -0.61 -3.89
C ILE A 167 9.51 0.61 -3.53
N LEU A 168 10.70 0.71 -4.12
CA LEU A 168 11.71 1.70 -3.77
C LEU A 168 11.35 3.10 -4.27
N GLN A 169 10.57 3.24 -5.35
CA GLN A 169 10.09 4.55 -5.83
C GLN A 169 9.27 5.33 -4.80
N HIS A 170 8.80 4.67 -3.73
CA HIS A 170 8.09 5.32 -2.65
C HIS A 170 9.01 5.94 -1.58
N GLY A 171 10.34 5.84 -1.72
CA GLY A 171 11.29 6.41 -0.74
C GLY A 171 11.30 5.65 0.59
N ILE A 172 10.93 4.36 0.58
CA ILE A 172 10.85 3.56 1.81
C ILE A 172 12.21 3.40 2.51
N VAL A 173 13.30 3.34 1.74
CA VAL A 173 14.65 3.09 2.26
C VAL A 173 15.11 4.21 3.20
N ASP A 174 14.74 5.45 2.91
CA ASP A 174 15.20 6.65 3.62
C ASP A 174 14.96 6.58 5.13
N TRP A 175 13.83 5.99 5.54
CA TRP A 175 13.48 5.85 6.95
C TRP A 175 13.66 4.42 7.48
N VAL A 176 13.50 3.39 6.63
CA VAL A 176 13.71 2.00 7.06
C VAL A 176 15.18 1.75 7.42
N ALA A 177 16.13 2.41 6.77
CA ALA A 177 17.54 2.27 7.08
C ALA A 177 17.93 2.85 8.46
N GLY A 178 17.12 3.75 9.03
CA GLY A 178 17.47 4.44 10.27
C GLY A 178 17.24 3.65 11.56
N ASP A 179 18.01 4.00 12.60
CA ASP A 179 17.98 3.39 13.94
C ASP A 179 16.58 3.49 14.58
N ALA A 180 15.90 4.62 14.39
CA ALA A 180 14.57 4.84 14.95
C ALA A 180 13.55 3.78 14.48
N PHE A 181 13.65 3.31 13.23
CA PHE A 181 12.79 2.23 12.77
C PHE A 181 13.25 0.87 13.31
N GLU A 182 14.56 0.63 13.34
CA GLU A 182 15.14 -0.59 13.89
C GLU A 182 14.71 -0.85 15.35
N GLU A 183 14.64 0.20 16.17
CA GLU A 183 14.16 0.15 17.55
C GLU A 183 12.70 -0.34 17.67
N THR A 184 11.87 -0.13 16.64
CA THR A 184 10.47 -0.62 16.61
C THR A 184 10.38 -2.12 16.36
N LEU A 185 11.44 -2.73 15.82
CA LEU A 185 11.47 -4.14 15.43
C LEU A 185 11.80 -5.01 16.66
N THR A 186 10.75 -5.51 17.31
CA THR A 186 10.88 -6.29 18.56
C THR A 186 11.21 -7.76 18.35
N THR A 187 11.09 -8.28 17.12
CA THR A 187 11.31 -9.70 16.80
C THR A 187 12.45 -9.88 15.80
N GLU A 188 13.11 -11.03 15.86
CA GLU A 188 14.17 -11.39 14.90
C GLU A 188 13.64 -11.46 13.47
N ARG A 189 12.42 -11.97 13.30
CA ARG A 189 11.71 -11.99 12.01
C ARG A 189 11.63 -10.60 11.39
N ALA A 190 11.19 -9.61 12.17
CA ALA A 190 11.02 -8.25 11.71
C ALA A 190 12.35 -7.64 11.24
N ARG A 191 13.43 -7.88 12.00
CA ARG A 191 14.79 -7.45 11.65
C ARG A 191 15.28 -8.07 10.34
N LYS A 192 15.13 -9.39 10.18
CA LYS A 192 15.51 -10.08 8.94
C LYS A 192 14.69 -9.62 7.73
N MET A 193 13.39 -9.35 7.91
CA MET A 193 12.56 -8.79 6.84
C MET A 193 13.02 -7.40 6.40
N ARG A 194 13.48 -6.56 7.34
CA ARG A 194 14.11 -5.26 7.06
C ARG A 194 15.43 -5.43 6.31
N GLU A 195 16.32 -6.32 6.79
CA GLU A 195 17.61 -6.58 6.15
C GLU A 195 17.46 -6.95 4.68
N ARG A 196 16.49 -7.80 4.34
CA ARG A 196 16.20 -8.19 2.95
C ARG A 196 15.70 -7.03 2.09
N LEU A 197 14.91 -6.11 2.66
CA LEU A 197 14.49 -4.90 1.94
C LEU A 197 15.69 -3.99 1.62
N LEU A 198 16.61 -3.82 2.58
CA LEU A 198 17.84 -3.04 2.38
C LEU A 198 18.77 -3.72 1.37
N GLU A 199 18.85 -5.04 1.39
CA GLU A 199 19.58 -5.83 0.40
C GLU A 199 18.98 -5.66 -1.01
N MET A 200 17.65 -5.70 -1.15
CA MET A 200 16.98 -5.41 -2.41
C MET A 200 17.33 -4.00 -2.93
N ALA A 201 17.40 -3.01 -2.05
CA ALA A 201 17.80 -1.65 -2.41
C ALA A 201 19.26 -1.59 -2.90
N ARG A 202 20.19 -2.24 -2.18
CA ARG A 202 21.60 -2.33 -2.58
C ARG A 202 21.76 -3.01 -3.94
N MET A 203 21.10 -4.15 -4.14
CA MET A 203 21.14 -4.87 -5.41
C MET A 203 20.51 -4.07 -6.57
N ALA A 204 19.47 -3.28 -6.29
CA ALA A 204 18.85 -2.42 -7.30
C ALA A 204 19.81 -1.31 -7.75
N ASP A 205 20.53 -0.69 -6.82
CA ASP A 205 21.56 0.31 -7.11
C ASP A 205 22.73 -0.29 -7.91
N GLU A 206 23.28 -1.43 -7.47
CA GLU A 206 24.36 -2.15 -8.17
C GLU A 206 24.00 -2.51 -9.61
N LYS A 207 22.72 -2.82 -9.88
CA LYS A 207 22.21 -3.15 -11.22
C LYS A 207 21.73 -1.92 -12.00
N GLY A 208 21.81 -0.72 -11.45
CA GLY A 208 21.34 0.51 -12.09
C GLY A 208 19.84 0.52 -12.37
N VAL A 209 19.02 -0.10 -11.50
CA VAL A 209 17.56 -0.08 -11.63
C VAL A 209 17.07 1.35 -11.40
N GLY A 210 16.38 1.92 -12.40
CA GLY A 210 15.82 3.27 -12.31
C GLY A 210 14.72 3.39 -11.25
N VAL A 211 15.10 3.69 -10.01
CA VAL A 211 14.23 3.99 -8.87
C VAL A 211 13.90 5.48 -8.82
N GLY A 212 13.33 6.00 -9.91
CA GLY A 212 12.80 7.37 -9.98
C GLY A 212 11.30 7.40 -9.72
N TYR A 213 10.79 8.54 -9.26
CA TYR A 213 9.35 8.80 -9.19
C TYR A 213 8.70 8.59 -10.58
N SER A 214 7.70 7.70 -10.67
CA SER A 214 6.96 7.50 -11.92
C SER A 214 6.00 8.68 -12.14
N SER A 215 6.53 9.82 -12.59
CA SER A 215 5.75 11.03 -12.88
C SER A 215 5.23 11.12 -14.32
N ASN A 216 5.54 10.15 -15.19
CA ASN A 216 5.09 10.10 -16.57
C ASN A 216 4.21 8.86 -16.80
N GLY A 217 2.92 9.04 -16.59
CA GLY A 217 1.84 8.16 -17.05
C GLY A 217 0.68 9.03 -17.48
#